data_AF-A0A949KJT7-F1
#
_entry.id   AF-A0A949KJT7-F1
#
_cell.length_a   1.000
_cell.length_b   1.000
_cell.length_c   1.000
_cell.angle_alpha   90.00
_cell.angle_beta   90.00
_cell.angle_gamma   90.00
#
_symmetry.space_group_name_H-M   'P 1'
#
loop_
_entity.id
_entity.type
_entity.pdbx_description
1 polymer ?
#
loop_
_entity_poly.entity_id
_entity_poly.type
_entity_poly.pdbx_seq_one_letter_code
_entity_poly.pdbx_strand_id
1 'polypeptide(L)'
;MPQRLQIFMVLGLVALIAACMGPAVDPGPDPARVVVSVKSSLSHEQVRRAMTSQGPFPGAWVRFDNFLGPFWEISAQQRQPDGSWRRLSQAPNQPDLPDGYKVEGKRVFLAPPGAQELRFRLEAFVNRSWEEQVGDPYTYRRTKDGEVYRDYEPRWRSQSAVIYVLDQRRERKVDLKAGQELVLEPFK
;
A
#
# COMPACT_ATOMS: atom_id res chain seq x y z
N MET A 1 25.60 33.71 -5.97
CA MET A 1 24.56 33.15 -6.87
C MET A 1 24.45 31.64 -6.66
N PRO A 2 23.68 31.13 -5.68
CA PRO A 2 23.61 29.70 -5.35
C PRO A 2 22.24 29.05 -5.63
N GLN A 3 21.40 29.62 -6.49
CA GLN A 3 19.98 29.22 -6.62
C GLN A 3 19.70 28.13 -7.67
N ARG A 4 20.69 27.75 -8.50
CA ARG A 4 20.47 26.79 -9.60
C ARG A 4 20.80 25.33 -9.26
N LEU A 5 21.53 25.07 -8.17
CA LEU A 5 21.98 23.71 -7.85
C LEU A 5 20.97 22.89 -7.02
N GLN A 6 20.06 23.54 -6.28
CA GLN A 6 19.09 22.85 -5.43
C GLN A 6 17.90 22.26 -6.19
N ILE A 7 17.57 22.78 -7.38
CA ILE A 7 16.40 22.33 -8.16
C ILE A 7 16.65 20.94 -8.77
N PHE A 8 17.88 20.63 -9.18
CA PHE A 8 18.20 19.33 -9.77
C PHE A 8 18.21 18.17 -8.75
N MET A 9 18.45 18.46 -7.48
CA MET A 9 18.51 17.42 -6.44
C MET A 9 17.12 16.97 -5.98
N VAL A 10 16.10 17.85 -6.05
CA VAL A 10 14.71 17.51 -5.71
C VAL A 10 14.03 16.73 -6.85
N LEU A 11 14.38 17.00 -8.11
CA LEU A 11 13.87 16.26 -9.28
C LEU A 11 14.41 14.81 -9.35
N GLY A 12 15.63 14.55 -8.86
CA GLY A 12 16.21 13.20 -8.83
C GLY A 12 15.56 12.26 -7.81
N LEU A 13 15.03 12.79 -6.71
CA LEU A 13 14.45 11.97 -5.63
C LEU A 13 13.00 11.54 -5.93
N VAL A 14 12.25 12.30 -6.74
CA VAL A 14 10.89 11.95 -7.15
C VAL A 14 10.89 10.85 -8.24
N ALA A 15 11.95 10.78 -9.07
CA ALA A 15 12.07 9.79 -10.14
C ALA A 15 12.35 8.35 -9.63
N LEU A 16 12.95 8.21 -8.44
CA LEU A 16 13.32 6.90 -7.88
C LEU A 16 12.15 6.13 -7.25
N ILE A 17 11.07 6.81 -6.86
CA ILE A 17 9.86 6.15 -6.32
C ILE A 17 8.96 5.60 -7.44
N ALA A 18 9.01 6.20 -8.63
CA ALA A 18 8.28 5.71 -9.81
C ALA A 18 8.91 4.45 -10.44
N ALA A 19 10.20 4.19 -10.19
CA ALA A 19 10.95 3.13 -10.88
C ALA A 19 10.65 1.69 -10.39
N CYS A 20 9.97 1.53 -9.26
CA CYS A 20 9.53 0.20 -8.77
C CYS A 20 8.15 -0.21 -9.31
N MET A 21 7.46 0.66 -10.05
CA MET A 21 6.19 0.38 -10.70
C MET A 21 6.43 0.44 -12.21
N GLY A 22 6.36 -0.70 -12.90
CA GLY A 22 6.50 -0.75 -14.36
C GLY A 22 5.57 0.28 -15.05
N PRO A 23 5.92 0.74 -16.27
CA PRO A 23 5.23 1.83 -16.93
C PRO A 23 3.74 1.54 -17.06
N ALA A 24 2.91 2.54 -16.77
CA ALA A 24 1.49 2.46 -17.02
C ALA A 24 1.20 2.34 -18.52
N VAL A 25 0.05 1.76 -18.86
CA VAL A 25 -0.42 1.72 -20.25
C VAL A 25 -0.68 3.15 -20.72
N ASP A 26 -0.16 3.49 -21.91
CA ASP A 26 -0.52 4.73 -22.59
C ASP A 26 -1.98 4.64 -23.04
N PRO A 27 -2.87 5.51 -22.53
CA PRO A 27 -4.28 5.43 -22.83
C PRO A 27 -4.63 6.01 -24.22
N GLY A 28 -3.69 6.65 -24.91
CA GLY A 28 -3.88 7.23 -26.24
C GLY A 28 -4.63 8.58 -26.25
N PRO A 29 -4.92 9.14 -27.44
CA PRO A 29 -5.45 10.49 -27.59
C PRO A 29 -6.93 10.66 -27.21
N ASP A 30 -7.73 9.59 -27.29
CA ASP A 30 -9.16 9.61 -26.91
C ASP A 30 -9.49 8.40 -26.01
N PRO A 31 -9.05 8.44 -24.74
CA PRO A 31 -9.12 7.29 -23.86
C PRO A 31 -10.53 7.05 -23.32
N ALA A 32 -10.88 5.78 -23.17
CA ALA A 32 -12.06 5.40 -22.40
C ALA A 32 -11.81 5.59 -20.89
N ARG A 33 -12.88 5.93 -20.17
CA ARG A 33 -12.89 6.16 -18.71
C ARG A 33 -13.56 4.98 -18.03
N VAL A 34 -12.78 4.15 -17.34
CA VAL A 34 -13.28 3.03 -16.55
C VAL A 34 -13.48 3.49 -15.11
N VAL A 35 -14.73 3.69 -14.71
CA VAL A 35 -15.11 4.13 -13.36
C VAL A 35 -15.39 2.90 -12.51
N VAL A 36 -14.48 2.58 -11.61
CA VAL A 36 -14.63 1.50 -10.63
C VAL A 36 -15.28 2.07 -9.38
N SER A 37 -16.53 1.68 -9.11
CA SER A 37 -17.26 2.05 -7.88
C SER A 37 -17.19 0.91 -6.87
N VAL A 38 -16.98 1.27 -5.61
CA VAL A 38 -16.82 0.32 -4.50
C VAL A 38 -17.64 0.79 -3.30
N LYS A 39 -18.32 -0.18 -2.67
CA LYS A 39 -18.91 -0.07 -1.35
C LYS A 39 -18.52 -1.30 -0.54
N SER A 40 -17.67 -1.14 0.46
CA SER A 40 -17.13 -2.26 1.25
C SER A 40 -16.91 -1.87 2.71
N SER A 41 -16.83 -2.87 3.59
CA SER A 41 -16.60 -2.67 5.02
C SER A 41 -15.76 -3.79 5.61
N LEU A 42 -14.94 -3.45 6.59
CA LEU A 42 -14.18 -4.37 7.42
C LEU A 42 -14.79 -4.43 8.83
N SER A 43 -14.78 -5.62 9.42
CA SER A 43 -15.05 -5.75 10.85
C SER A 43 -13.79 -5.51 11.67
N HIS A 44 -13.95 -5.07 12.92
CA HIS A 44 -12.87 -4.97 13.89
C HIS A 44 -12.13 -6.31 14.06
N GLU A 45 -12.86 -7.42 14.00
CA GLU A 45 -12.30 -8.77 14.12
C GLU A 45 -11.42 -9.14 12.93
N GLN A 46 -11.78 -8.75 11.71
CA GLN A 46 -10.93 -8.94 10.52
C GLN A 46 -9.61 -8.17 10.66
N VAL A 47 -9.67 -6.91 11.08
CA VAL A 47 -8.47 -6.10 11.31
C VAL A 47 -7.61 -6.71 12.43
N ARG A 48 -8.22 -7.08 13.57
CA ARG A 48 -7.52 -7.73 14.68
C ARG A 48 -6.83 -9.00 14.24
N ARG A 49 -7.53 -9.88 13.51
CA ARG A 49 -6.97 -11.14 13.00
C ARG A 49 -5.78 -10.91 12.08
N ALA A 50 -5.89 -9.98 11.13
CA ALA A 50 -4.79 -9.63 10.22
C ALA A 50 -3.57 -9.10 10.98
N MET A 51 -3.78 -8.24 11.98
CA MET A 51 -2.70 -7.71 12.82
C MET A 51 -2.01 -8.78 13.65
N THR A 52 -2.73 -9.80 14.11
CA THR A 52 -2.15 -10.89 14.90
C THR A 52 -1.47 -11.96 14.05
N SER A 53 -1.91 -12.18 12.81
CA SER A 53 -1.35 -13.23 11.95
C SER A 53 -0.17 -12.76 11.11
N GLN A 54 -0.09 -11.46 10.80
CA GLN A 54 0.96 -10.88 9.96
C GLN A 54 1.90 -9.93 10.73
N GLY A 55 1.54 -9.53 11.96
CA GLY A 55 2.37 -8.70 12.84
C GLY A 55 3.21 -9.54 13.80
N PRO A 56 4.13 -8.89 14.55
CA PRO A 56 4.93 -9.59 15.56
C PRO A 56 4.02 -10.15 16.66
N PHE A 57 4.42 -11.29 17.24
CA PHE A 57 3.70 -11.86 18.37
C PHE A 57 3.82 -10.93 19.59
N PRO A 58 2.72 -10.55 20.26
CA PRO A 58 2.77 -9.68 21.41
C PRO A 58 3.57 -10.35 22.55
N GLY A 59 4.59 -9.68 23.06
CA GLY A 59 5.44 -10.17 24.14
C GLY A 59 6.27 -9.05 24.77
N ALA A 60 6.93 -9.34 25.89
CA ALA A 60 7.74 -8.35 26.63
C ALA A 60 8.91 -7.76 25.81
N TRP A 61 9.28 -8.41 24.70
CA TRP A 61 10.33 -8.03 23.76
C TRP A 61 9.81 -7.22 22.56
N VAL A 62 8.52 -6.83 22.58
CA VAL A 62 7.88 -6.06 21.50
C VAL A 62 7.15 -4.86 22.09
N ARG A 63 7.35 -3.66 21.51
CA ARG A 63 6.63 -2.42 21.85
C ARG A 63 5.92 -1.91 20.61
N PHE A 64 4.62 -1.65 20.71
CA PHE A 64 3.87 -1.12 19.58
C PHE A 64 3.90 0.41 19.61
N ASP A 65 4.40 1.00 18.53
CA ASP A 65 4.59 2.46 18.47
C ASP A 65 3.38 3.14 17.86
N ASN A 66 2.88 2.63 16.72
CA ASN A 66 1.78 3.24 15.98
C ASN A 66 0.93 2.23 15.20
N PHE A 67 -0.33 2.62 15.02
CA PHE A 67 -1.31 2.01 14.13
C PHE A 67 -1.95 3.10 13.27
N LEU A 68 -1.82 3.00 11.94
CA LEU A 68 -2.45 3.93 11.01
C LEU A 68 -3.30 3.15 10.00
N GLY A 69 -4.56 3.55 9.87
CA GLY A 69 -5.53 2.96 8.95
C GLY A 69 -6.78 2.38 9.64
N PRO A 70 -7.51 1.47 8.98
CA PRO A 70 -7.20 0.89 7.67
C PRO A 70 -7.32 1.90 6.51
N PHE A 71 -6.38 1.82 5.57
CA PHE A 71 -6.35 2.55 4.30
C PHE A 71 -6.96 1.69 3.19
N TRP A 72 -7.53 2.33 2.17
CA TRP A 72 -8.11 1.64 1.02
C TRP A 72 -7.40 2.00 -0.27
N GLU A 73 -7.20 1.00 -1.14
CA GLU A 73 -6.66 1.21 -2.48
C GLU A 73 -7.46 0.43 -3.51
N ILE A 74 -7.69 1.05 -4.67
CA ILE A 74 -8.24 0.39 -5.86
C ILE A 74 -7.20 0.54 -6.96
N SER A 75 -6.83 -0.58 -7.58
CA SER A 75 -5.97 -0.59 -8.76
C SER A 75 -6.65 -1.33 -9.91
N ALA A 76 -6.28 -0.94 -11.14
CA ALA A 76 -6.72 -1.58 -12.36
C ALA A 76 -5.52 -1.85 -13.25
N GLN A 77 -5.54 -3.00 -13.91
CA GLN A 77 -4.51 -3.47 -14.83
C GLN A 77 -5.15 -3.98 -16.12
N GLN A 78 -4.44 -3.86 -17.23
CA GLN A 78 -4.82 -4.37 -18.53
C GLN A 78 -3.85 -5.47 -18.95
N ARG A 79 -4.42 -6.56 -19.48
CA ARG A 79 -3.67 -7.63 -20.12
C ARG A 79 -3.04 -7.13 -21.42
N GLN A 80 -1.74 -7.30 -21.54
CA GLN A 80 -0.98 -6.95 -22.74
C GLN A 80 -0.93 -8.14 -23.72
N PRO A 81 -0.63 -7.91 -25.01
CA PRO A 81 -0.47 -8.99 -25.99
C PRO A 81 0.60 -10.03 -25.63
N ASP A 82 1.64 -9.62 -24.91
CA ASP A 82 2.70 -10.49 -24.40
C ASP A 82 2.28 -11.33 -23.18
N GLY A 83 1.04 -11.17 -22.71
CA GLY A 83 0.53 -11.83 -21.52
C GLY A 83 1.05 -11.23 -20.20
N SER A 84 1.61 -10.02 -20.21
CA SER A 84 1.88 -9.27 -18.98
C SER A 84 0.63 -8.52 -18.52
N TRP A 85 0.58 -8.15 -17.24
CA TRP A 85 -0.42 -7.24 -16.70
C TRP A 85 0.25 -5.89 -16.46
N ARG A 86 -0.28 -4.83 -17.08
CA ARG A 86 0.22 -3.46 -16.90
C ARG A 86 -0.82 -2.58 -16.27
N ARG A 87 -0.39 -1.67 -15.41
CA ARG A 87 -1.28 -0.76 -14.68
C ARG A 87 -1.96 0.21 -15.64
N LEU A 88 -3.25 0.46 -15.42
CA LEU A 88 -3.94 1.59 -16.03
C LEU A 88 -3.66 2.87 -15.23
N SER A 89 -3.45 3.97 -15.95
CA SER A 89 -3.29 5.29 -15.35
C SER A 89 -4.59 5.73 -14.71
N GLN A 90 -4.51 6.35 -13.53
CA GLN A 90 -5.66 7.03 -12.94
C GLN A 90 -5.89 8.35 -13.68
N ALA A 91 -7.14 8.74 -13.85
CA ALA A 91 -7.47 10.10 -14.28
C ALA A 91 -6.87 11.14 -13.30
N PRO A 92 -6.45 12.33 -13.75
CA PRO A 92 -5.87 13.34 -12.88
C PRO A 92 -6.89 13.90 -11.87
N ASN A 93 -6.39 14.48 -10.79
CA ASN A 93 -7.16 15.21 -9.76
C ASN A 93 -8.25 14.38 -9.06
N GLN A 94 -8.01 13.09 -8.86
CA GLN A 94 -8.92 12.26 -8.08
C GLN A 94 -8.65 12.40 -6.58
N PRO A 95 -9.69 12.53 -5.74
CA PRO A 95 -9.52 12.59 -4.29
C PRO A 95 -9.04 11.24 -3.75
N ASP A 96 -8.32 11.23 -2.63
CA ASP A 96 -7.98 9.99 -1.93
C ASP A 96 -9.25 9.22 -1.47
N LEU A 97 -9.13 7.90 -1.34
CA LEU A 97 -10.23 7.12 -0.76
C LEU A 97 -10.29 7.43 0.74
N PRO A 98 -11.49 7.41 1.35
CA PRO A 98 -11.62 7.64 2.78
C PRO A 98 -10.91 6.52 3.57
N ASP A 99 -10.26 6.92 4.66
CA ASP A 99 -9.67 6.00 5.62
C ASP A 99 -10.76 5.45 6.57
N GLY A 100 -10.45 4.30 7.18
CA GLY A 100 -11.27 3.68 8.22
C GLY A 100 -11.99 2.42 7.76
N TYR A 101 -12.89 1.91 8.60
CA TYR A 101 -13.47 0.57 8.44
C TYR A 101 -14.46 0.42 7.29
N LYS A 102 -14.78 1.50 6.58
CA LYS A 102 -15.74 1.50 5.48
C LYS A 102 -15.22 2.35 4.34
N VAL A 103 -15.48 1.89 3.12
CA VAL A 103 -15.22 2.67 1.91
C VAL A 103 -16.49 2.72 1.07
N GLU A 104 -16.86 3.92 0.65
CA GLU A 104 -17.84 4.17 -0.39
C GLU A 104 -17.25 5.23 -1.31
N GLY A 105 -16.89 4.84 -2.52
CA GLY A 105 -16.12 5.71 -3.39
C GLY A 105 -15.95 5.17 -4.80
N LYS A 106 -15.25 5.94 -5.62
CA LYS A 106 -14.93 5.56 -7.00
C LYS A 106 -13.50 5.94 -7.37
N ARG A 107 -12.94 5.15 -8.30
CA ARG A 107 -11.69 5.45 -9.00
C ARG A 107 -11.91 5.37 -10.50
N VAL A 108 -11.36 6.33 -11.22
CA VAL A 108 -11.44 6.45 -12.67
C VAL A 108 -10.09 6.11 -13.26
N PHE A 109 -10.07 5.12 -14.14
CA PHE A 109 -8.88 4.69 -14.87
C PHE A 109 -9.03 5.05 -16.34
N LEU A 110 -7.93 5.45 -16.97
CA LEU A 110 -7.85 5.71 -18.39
C LEU A 110 -7.37 4.44 -19.09
N ALA A 111 -8.13 3.99 -20.07
CA ALA A 111 -7.82 2.80 -20.85
C ALA A 111 -7.90 3.14 -22.35
N PRO A 112 -7.06 2.51 -23.20
CA PRO A 112 -7.24 2.61 -24.64
C PRO A 112 -8.64 2.11 -25.06
N PRO A 113 -9.18 2.54 -26.21
CA PRO A 113 -10.38 1.91 -26.78
C PRO A 113 -10.09 0.49 -27.31
N GLY A 114 -11.15 -0.29 -27.50
CA GLY A 114 -11.15 -1.65 -28.04
C GLY A 114 -11.40 -2.75 -27.00
N ALA A 115 -11.31 -4.00 -27.48
CA ALA A 115 -11.48 -5.20 -26.67
C ALA A 115 -10.30 -5.39 -25.71
N GLN A 116 -10.60 -5.54 -24.42
CA GLN A 116 -9.60 -5.61 -23.36
C GLN A 116 -9.99 -6.60 -22.27
N GLU A 117 -8.97 -7.16 -21.64
CA GLU A 117 -9.11 -7.91 -20.40
C GLU A 117 -8.52 -7.08 -19.26
N LEU A 118 -9.38 -6.73 -18.32
CA LEU A 118 -9.08 -5.87 -17.18
C LEU A 118 -9.06 -6.69 -15.90
N ARG A 119 -8.07 -6.42 -15.04
CA ARG A 119 -7.98 -6.94 -13.68
C ARG A 119 -8.09 -5.78 -12.70
N PHE A 120 -9.01 -5.90 -11.76
CA PHE A 120 -9.22 -4.96 -10.68
C PHE A 120 -8.76 -5.59 -9.36
N ARG A 121 -8.14 -4.77 -8.51
CA ARG A 121 -7.78 -5.17 -7.15
C ARG A 121 -8.29 -4.13 -6.16
N LEU A 122 -8.96 -4.60 -5.12
CA LEU A 122 -9.40 -3.80 -3.97
C LEU A 122 -8.62 -4.28 -2.76
N GLU A 123 -7.86 -3.35 -2.17
CA GLU A 123 -7.01 -3.62 -1.02
C GLU A 123 -7.45 -2.76 0.16
N ALA A 124 -7.39 -3.36 1.35
CA ALA A 124 -7.40 -2.60 2.58
C ALA A 124 -6.20 -3.01 3.42
N PHE A 125 -5.45 -2.03 3.91
CA PHE A 125 -4.20 -2.29 4.63
C PHE A 125 -4.00 -1.35 5.82
N VAL A 126 -3.14 -1.77 6.74
CA VAL A 126 -2.74 -1.01 7.92
C VAL A 126 -1.24 -0.82 7.86
N ASN A 127 -0.78 0.41 8.12
CA ASN A 127 0.63 0.66 8.36
C ASN A 127 0.90 0.51 9.86
N ARG A 128 1.75 -0.45 10.22
CA ARG A 128 2.10 -0.73 11.62
C ARG A 128 3.59 -0.55 11.82
N SER A 129 3.97 0.12 12.91
CA SER A 129 5.35 0.17 13.38
C SER A 129 5.45 -0.33 14.81
N TRP A 130 6.58 -0.94 15.13
CA TRP A 130 6.87 -1.49 16.44
C TRP A 130 8.38 -1.55 16.68
N GLU A 131 8.79 -1.63 17.94
CA GLU A 131 10.16 -1.94 18.32
C GLU A 131 10.28 -3.39 18.78
N GLU A 132 11.38 -4.04 18.40
CA GLU A 132 11.77 -5.36 18.89
C GLU A 132 13.05 -5.27 19.71
N GLN A 133 13.09 -5.99 20.82
CA GLN A 133 14.29 -6.11 21.64
C GLN A 133 15.35 -6.91 20.87
N VAL A 134 16.57 -6.39 20.83
CA VAL A 134 17.70 -7.01 20.13
C VAL A 134 18.70 -7.59 21.11
N GLY A 135 18.87 -8.90 21.05
CA GLY A 135 19.85 -9.65 21.84
C GLY A 135 19.49 -9.77 23.31
N ASP A 136 20.47 -10.21 24.09
CA ASP A 136 20.37 -10.30 25.54
C ASP A 136 20.27 -8.89 26.14
N PRO A 137 19.19 -8.55 26.89
CA PRO A 137 19.04 -7.24 27.49
C PRO A 137 19.82 -7.09 28.79
N TYR A 138 20.49 -8.16 29.26
CA TYR A 138 21.21 -8.12 30.52
C TYR A 138 22.70 -7.80 30.29
N THR A 139 23.17 -6.78 31.00
CA THR A 139 24.60 -6.50 31.13
C THR A 139 25.06 -6.90 32.53
N TYR A 140 26.24 -7.53 32.60
CA TYR A 140 26.81 -8.01 33.85
C TYR A 140 27.95 -7.08 34.26
N ARG A 141 27.85 -6.49 35.45
CA ARG A 141 28.90 -5.65 36.02
C ARG A 141 29.45 -6.32 37.26
N ARG A 142 30.76 -6.43 37.36
CA ARG A 142 31.44 -6.97 38.54
C ARG A 142 32.07 -5.83 39.34
N THR A 143 31.77 -5.73 40.63
CA THR A 143 32.41 -4.75 41.51
C THR A 143 33.82 -5.21 41.90
N LYS A 144 34.60 -4.29 42.45
CA LYS A 144 35.96 -4.58 42.93
C LYS A 144 35.99 -5.64 44.05
N ASP A 145 34.90 -5.72 44.82
CA ASP A 145 34.71 -6.70 45.90
C ASP A 145 34.21 -8.06 45.40
N GLY A 146 34.05 -8.21 44.08
CA GLY A 146 33.73 -9.48 43.42
C GLY A 146 32.24 -9.77 43.26
N GLU A 147 31.36 -8.91 43.74
CA GLU A 147 29.90 -9.01 43.55
C GLU A 147 29.53 -8.80 42.08
N VAL A 148 28.55 -9.57 41.58
CA VAL A 148 28.06 -9.47 40.20
C VAL A 148 26.65 -8.89 40.22
N TYR A 149 26.49 -7.75 39.55
CA TYR A 149 25.23 -7.07 39.33
C TYR A 149 24.73 -7.37 37.91
N ARG A 150 23.42 -7.58 37.79
CA ARG A 150 22.75 -7.76 36.51
C ARG A 150 21.88 -6.55 36.24
N ASP A 151 22.30 -5.74 35.29
CA ASP A 151 21.56 -4.55 34.85
C ASP A 151 20.70 -4.90 33.63
N TYR A 152 19.49 -4.35 33.57
CA TYR A 152 18.58 -4.53 32.43
C TYR A 152 18.67 -3.31 31.50
N GLU A 153 19.35 -3.48 30.37
CA GLU A 153 19.64 -2.47 29.36
C GLU A 153 19.21 -2.97 27.96
N PRO A 154 17.90 -3.09 27.70
CA PRO A 154 17.40 -3.59 26.43
C PRO A 154 17.72 -2.62 25.29
N ARG A 155 18.20 -3.17 24.17
CA ARG A 155 18.35 -2.44 22.92
C ARG A 155 17.12 -2.69 22.06
N TRP A 156 16.57 -1.63 21.48
CA TRP A 156 15.36 -1.66 20.69
C TRP A 156 15.68 -1.38 19.22
N ARG A 157 15.03 -2.10 18.32
CA ARG A 157 15.09 -1.89 16.88
C ARG A 157 13.70 -1.64 16.35
N SER A 158 13.51 -0.49 15.71
CA SER A 158 12.27 -0.16 15.03
C SER A 158 12.07 -1.01 13.77
N GLN A 159 10.83 -1.41 13.56
CA GLN A 159 10.33 -2.18 12.43
C GLN A 159 9.06 -1.51 11.92
N SER A 160 8.75 -1.72 10.65
CA SER A 160 7.47 -1.34 10.08
C SER A 160 7.01 -2.35 9.04
N ALA A 161 5.70 -2.52 8.92
CA ALA A 161 5.10 -3.37 7.91
C ALA A 161 3.76 -2.80 7.42
N VAL A 162 3.45 -3.11 6.16
CA VAL A 162 2.11 -2.96 5.59
C VAL A 162 1.38 -4.29 5.80
N ILE A 163 0.31 -4.28 6.60
CA ILE A 163 -0.50 -5.45 6.90
C ILE A 163 -1.77 -5.39 6.07
N TYR A 164 -1.93 -6.32 5.13
CA TYR A 164 -3.13 -6.40 4.30
C TYR A 164 -4.27 -7.08 5.07
N VAL A 165 -5.36 -6.34 5.26
CA VAL A 165 -6.60 -6.83 5.88
C VAL A 165 -7.54 -7.42 4.83
N LEU A 166 -7.55 -6.85 3.63
CA LEU A 166 -8.34 -7.30 2.49
C LEU A 166 -7.49 -7.23 1.21
N ASP A 167 -7.57 -8.27 0.37
CA ASP A 167 -7.07 -8.28 -1.00
C ASP A 167 -8.09 -9.04 -1.87
N GLN A 168 -8.93 -8.31 -2.60
CA GLN A 168 -9.89 -8.87 -3.54
C GLN A 168 -9.43 -8.61 -4.97
N ARG A 169 -9.47 -9.64 -5.81
CA ARG A 169 -9.12 -9.55 -7.23
C ARG A 169 -10.28 -9.99 -8.10
N ARG A 170 -10.50 -9.27 -9.19
CA ARG A 170 -11.59 -9.50 -10.15
C ARG A 170 -11.12 -9.25 -11.56
N GLU A 171 -11.57 -10.05 -12.51
CA GLU A 171 -11.22 -9.90 -13.92
C GLU A 171 -12.49 -9.73 -14.75
N ARG A 172 -12.43 -8.87 -15.77
CA ARG A 172 -13.54 -8.59 -16.70
C ARG A 172 -12.99 -8.40 -18.10
N LYS A 173 -13.67 -9.00 -19.07
CA LYS A 173 -13.50 -8.66 -20.48
C LYS A 173 -14.49 -7.55 -20.84
N VAL A 174 -14.02 -6.51 -21.50
CA VAL A 174 -14.79 -5.34 -21.91
C VAL A 174 -14.44 -4.96 -23.33
N ASP A 175 -15.36 -4.29 -24.02
CA ASP A 175 -15.10 -3.64 -25.29
C ASP A 175 -15.39 -2.14 -25.12
N LEU A 176 -14.34 -1.32 -25.13
CA LEU A 176 -14.40 0.09 -24.79
C LEU A 176 -14.46 0.95 -26.05
N LYS A 177 -15.43 1.85 -26.14
CA LYS A 177 -15.48 2.85 -27.21
C LYS A 177 -14.62 4.06 -26.84
N ALA A 178 -14.08 4.73 -27.85
CA ALA A 178 -13.33 5.97 -27.68
C ALA A 178 -14.20 7.03 -26.97
N GLY A 179 -13.62 7.75 -26.00
CA GLY A 179 -14.31 8.73 -25.16
C GLY A 179 -15.41 8.18 -24.24
N GLN A 180 -15.66 6.86 -24.21
CA GLN A 180 -16.71 6.27 -23.41
C GLN A 180 -16.41 6.35 -21.92
N GLU A 181 -17.43 6.64 -21.10
CA GLU A 181 -17.40 6.34 -19.67
C GLU A 181 -18.11 5.01 -19.40
N LEU A 182 -17.40 4.07 -18.78
CA LEU A 182 -17.91 2.77 -18.37
C LEU A 182 -17.84 2.64 -16.85
N VAL A 183 -18.99 2.55 -16.18
CA VAL A 183 -19.08 2.32 -14.74
C VAL A 183 -19.13 0.83 -14.44
N LEU A 184 -18.25 0.37 -13.55
CA LEU A 184 -18.13 -1.01 -13.12
C LEU A 184 -18.16 -1.12 -11.59
N GLU A 185 -18.79 -2.18 -11.11
CA GLU A 185 -18.85 -2.55 -9.69
C GLU A 185 -18.26 -3.95 -9.50
N PRO A 186 -16.96 -4.15 -9.75
CA PRO A 186 -16.38 -5.48 -9.86
C PRO A 186 -16.38 -6.27 -8.54
N PHE A 187 -16.49 -5.58 -7.39
CA PHE A 187 -16.39 -6.16 -6.05
C PHE A 187 -17.74 -6.30 -5.33
N LYS A 188 -18.87 -6.10 -6.03
CA LYS A 188 -20.18 -6.48 -5.50
C LYS A 188 -20.35 -7.99 -5.43
#